data_AF-A0A538LU32-F1
#
_entry.id   AF-A0A538LU32-F1
#
_cell.length_a   1.000
_cell.length_b   1.000
_cell.length_c   1.000
_cell.angle_alpha   90.00
_cell.angle_beta   90.00
_cell.angle_gamma   90.00
#
_symmetry.space_group_name_H-M   'P 1'
#
loop_
_entity.id
_entity.type
_entity.pdbx_description
1 polymer ?
#
loop_
_entity_poly.entity_id
_entity_poly.type
_entity_poly.pdbx_seq_one_letter_code
_entity_poly.pdbx_strand_id
1 'polypeptide(L)'
;MAANRAADARAMITRGLLTAVLGLVCAVLAGCGGGGSSAQEKKFVAQANAICAQELAVLSRTPEPTTPAQAISYLPKAIAIIQRQSGRLEALSVPASKRRDLEAALSTGRQLGVILVRFLHQLRAGTYQLATFSQVQSQSVTLREQINVHFRKAGLTRCVTSA
;
A
#
# COMPACT_ATOMS: atom_id res chain seq x y z
N MET A 1 -12.12 -3.73 -66.19
CA MET A 1 -11.39 -3.16 -65.03
C MET A 1 -11.22 -4.30 -64.04
N ALA A 2 -10.06 -4.77 -63.60
CA ALA A 2 -8.73 -4.20 -63.53
C ALA A 2 -7.68 -5.26 -63.94
N ALA A 3 -6.59 -4.78 -64.53
CA ALA A 3 -5.47 -5.57 -64.99
C ALA A 3 -4.32 -5.54 -63.96
N ASN A 4 -3.50 -6.59 -64.00
CA ASN A 4 -2.04 -6.57 -63.80
C ASN A 4 -1.55 -6.52 -62.33
N ARG A 5 -0.51 -7.26 -61.89
CA ARG A 5 0.65 -7.85 -62.58
C ARG A 5 1.40 -8.85 -61.67
N ALA A 6 1.99 -9.87 -62.32
CA ALA A 6 3.29 -10.51 -62.08
C ALA A 6 3.63 -10.97 -60.64
N ALA A 7 3.68 -12.26 -60.28
CA ALA A 7 4.43 -13.37 -60.88
C ALA A 7 5.91 -13.05 -61.11
N ASP A 8 6.75 -13.32 -60.11
CA ASP A 8 8.11 -13.83 -60.33
C ASP A 8 8.69 -14.38 -59.01
N ALA A 9 9.67 -15.28 -59.12
CA ALA A 9 10.43 -15.94 -58.05
C ALA A 9 9.86 -17.26 -57.47
N ARG A 10 9.29 -18.10 -58.35
CA ARG A 10 9.27 -19.57 -58.16
C ARG A 10 10.23 -20.22 -59.17
N ALA A 11 11.54 -20.09 -58.97
CA ALA A 11 12.53 -20.97 -59.60
C ALA A 11 13.90 -20.79 -58.96
N MET A 12 14.65 -21.89 -58.86
CA MET A 12 16.01 -22.05 -58.35
C MET A 12 16.08 -22.46 -56.88
N ILE A 13 15.74 -23.72 -56.58
CA ILE A 13 16.59 -24.93 -56.71
C ILE A 13 17.65 -24.99 -55.60
N THR A 14 17.23 -25.68 -54.54
CA THR A 14 17.97 -26.70 -53.81
C THR A 14 19.25 -27.23 -54.47
N ARG A 15 20.42 -26.91 -53.88
CA ARG A 15 21.62 -27.75 -53.69
C ARG A 15 22.87 -26.87 -53.61
N GLY A 16 23.45 -26.74 -52.43
CA GLY A 16 24.72 -26.04 -52.25
C GLY A 16 25.18 -26.10 -50.81
N LEU A 17 25.99 -27.11 -50.51
CA LEU A 17 26.72 -27.32 -49.27
C LEU A 17 27.46 -26.06 -48.80
N LEU A 18 27.46 -25.85 -47.48
CA LEU A 18 28.56 -25.36 -46.64
C LEU A 18 29.13 -23.94 -46.88
N THR A 19 29.42 -23.29 -45.75
CA THR A 19 30.22 -22.06 -45.56
C THR A 19 29.55 -20.72 -45.83
N ALA A 20 29.07 -20.06 -44.76
CA ALA A 20 29.24 -18.62 -44.54
C ALA A 20 28.78 -18.24 -43.13
N VAL A 21 29.70 -18.39 -42.17
CA VAL A 21 29.69 -17.62 -40.93
C VAL A 21 29.96 -16.17 -41.31
N LEU A 22 28.93 -15.30 -41.31
CA LEU A 22 28.96 -13.89 -40.88
C LEU A 22 27.68 -13.16 -41.30
N GLY A 23 27.02 -12.55 -40.32
CA GLY A 23 26.30 -11.30 -40.51
C GLY A 23 24.81 -11.40 -40.82
N LEU A 24 23.96 -11.19 -39.81
CA LEU A 24 23.09 -10.01 -39.80
C LEU A 24 22.46 -9.81 -38.41
N VAL A 25 22.91 -8.75 -37.75
CA VAL A 25 22.20 -8.07 -36.66
C VAL A 25 20.90 -7.50 -37.26
N CYS A 26 19.75 -7.98 -36.81
CA CYS A 26 18.46 -7.31 -37.00
C CYS A 26 17.63 -7.34 -35.71
N ALA A 27 17.89 -6.33 -34.89
CA ALA A 27 16.91 -5.54 -34.13
C ALA A 27 15.69 -6.28 -33.52
N VAL A 28 15.88 -6.84 -32.32
CA VAL A 28 14.79 -7.05 -31.35
C VAL A 28 14.99 -6.08 -30.20
N LEU A 29 14.70 -4.79 -30.39
CA LEU A 29 14.51 -3.82 -29.28
C LEU A 29 13.50 -2.75 -29.72
N ALA A 30 12.33 -3.17 -30.21
CA ALA A 30 11.16 -2.30 -30.26
C ALA A 30 10.43 -2.38 -28.91
N GLY A 31 10.80 -1.49 -27.99
CA GLY A 31 9.90 -0.97 -26.95
C GLY A 31 9.46 -1.93 -25.83
N CYS A 32 10.36 -2.29 -24.90
CA CYS A 32 9.95 -2.58 -23.52
C CYS A 32 9.63 -1.24 -22.82
N GLY A 33 8.53 -0.61 -23.21
CA GLY A 33 8.04 0.62 -22.59
C GLY A 33 7.23 0.29 -21.35
N GLY A 34 7.78 0.57 -20.16
CA GLY A 34 6.98 0.72 -18.94
C GLY A 34 6.97 -0.44 -17.93
N GLY A 35 8.07 -1.20 -17.76
CA GLY A 35 8.12 -2.26 -16.73
C GLY A 35 8.44 -1.79 -15.30
N GLY A 36 9.15 -0.67 -15.14
CA GLY A 36 9.73 -0.26 -13.85
C GLY A 36 8.72 0.26 -12.82
N SER A 37 7.79 1.11 -13.26
CA SER A 37 6.83 1.74 -12.34
C SER A 37 5.83 0.72 -11.78
N SER A 38 5.34 -0.21 -12.62
CA SER A 38 4.40 -1.24 -12.17
C SER A 38 5.04 -2.28 -11.23
N ALA A 39 6.30 -2.66 -11.48
CA ALA A 39 7.02 -3.59 -10.61
C ALA A 39 7.33 -2.98 -9.23
N GLN A 40 7.78 -1.72 -9.20
CA GLN A 40 8.03 -1.00 -7.96
C GLN A 40 6.74 -0.77 -7.16
N GLU A 41 5.63 -0.44 -7.82
CA GLU A 41 4.31 -0.32 -7.19
C GLU A 41 3.85 -1.64 -6.56
N LYS A 42 3.93 -2.75 -7.30
CA LYS A 42 3.57 -4.07 -6.77
C LYS A 42 4.43 -4.45 -5.57
N LYS A 43 5.74 -4.18 -5.64
CA LYS A 43 6.67 -4.43 -4.52
C LYS A 43 6.32 -3.60 -3.29
N PHE A 44 6.05 -2.30 -3.47
CA PHE A 44 5.61 -1.41 -2.40
C PHE A 44 4.31 -1.93 -1.75
N VAL A 45 3.29 -2.22 -2.55
CA VAL A 45 1.99 -2.71 -2.07
C VAL A 45 2.15 -4.02 -1.29
N ALA A 46 2.98 -4.95 -1.78
CA ALA A 46 3.25 -6.21 -1.09
C ALA A 46 3.94 -5.99 0.27
N GLN A 47 4.98 -5.16 0.32
CA GLN A 47 5.72 -4.86 1.56
C GLN A 47 4.85 -4.14 2.59
N ALA A 48 4.09 -3.13 2.15
CA ALA A 48 3.19 -2.38 3.01
C ALA A 48 2.05 -3.26 3.56
N ASN A 49 1.44 -4.09 2.73
CA ASN A 49 0.41 -5.03 3.20
C ASN A 49 0.98 -6.10 4.14
N ALA A 50 2.23 -6.53 3.96
CA ALA A 50 2.88 -7.45 4.89
C ALA A 50 3.11 -6.80 6.27
N ILE A 51 3.54 -5.53 6.30
CA ILE A 51 3.62 -4.75 7.55
C ILE A 51 2.25 -4.71 8.22
N CYS A 52 1.21 -4.30 7.49
CA CYS A 52 -0.12 -4.17 8.06
C CYS A 52 -0.73 -5.49 8.54
N ALA A 53 -0.49 -6.60 7.83
CA ALA A 53 -0.94 -7.92 8.28
C ALA A 53 -0.28 -8.32 9.61
N GLN A 54 1.02 -8.03 9.79
CA GLN A 54 1.72 -8.31 11.04
C GLN A 54 1.14 -7.47 12.20
N GLU A 55 0.94 -6.17 11.97
CA GLU A 55 0.41 -5.27 12.98
C GLU A 55 -1.06 -5.58 13.34
N LEU A 56 -1.87 -5.93 12.35
CA LEU A 56 -3.26 -6.34 12.55
C LEU A 56 -3.36 -7.65 13.34
N ALA A 57 -2.44 -8.60 13.13
CA ALA A 57 -2.40 -9.84 13.92
C ALA A 57 -2.09 -9.61 15.40
N VAL A 58 -1.38 -8.52 15.72
CA VAL A 58 -1.17 -8.09 17.12
C VAL A 58 -2.42 -7.39 17.65
N LEU A 59 -3.02 -6.50 16.86
CA LEU A 59 -4.19 -5.72 17.26
C LEU A 59 -5.43 -6.60 17.48
N SER A 60 -5.67 -7.60 16.62
CA SER A 60 -6.85 -8.48 16.69
C SER A 60 -6.95 -9.30 17.98
N ARG A 61 -5.84 -9.46 18.71
CA ARG A 61 -5.79 -10.13 20.01
C ARG A 61 -6.22 -9.22 21.16
N THR A 62 -6.46 -7.94 20.87
CA THR A 62 -6.83 -6.93 21.86
C THR A 62 -8.16 -6.31 21.43
N PRO A 63 -9.31 -6.79 21.94
CA PRO A 63 -10.60 -6.22 21.58
C PRO A 63 -10.66 -4.75 21.99
N GLU A 64 -11.44 -3.98 21.23
CA GLU A 64 -11.61 -2.56 21.52
C GLU A 64 -12.28 -2.35 22.88
N PRO A 65 -11.85 -1.33 23.64
CA PRO A 65 -12.36 -1.09 24.97
C PRO A 65 -13.80 -0.57 24.90
N THR A 66 -14.71 -1.18 25.66
CA THR A 66 -16.09 -0.71 25.84
C THR A 66 -16.24 0.14 27.10
N THR A 67 -15.18 0.28 27.90
CA THR A 67 -15.16 1.07 29.13
C THR A 67 -13.87 1.89 29.27
N PRO A 68 -13.90 3.02 30.01
CA PRO A 68 -12.70 3.80 30.32
C PRO A 68 -11.60 2.98 31.01
N ALA A 69 -11.96 2.06 31.91
CA ALA A 69 -11.00 1.22 32.62
C ALA A 69 -10.23 0.29 31.67
N GLN A 70 -10.92 -0.33 30.70
CA GLN A 70 -10.27 -1.14 29.67
C GLN A 70 -9.35 -0.30 28.76
N ALA A 71 -9.72 0.95 28.50
CA ALA A 71 -8.91 1.85 27.67
C ALA A 71 -7.52 2.13 28.26
N ILE A 72 -7.37 2.15 29.59
CA ILE A 72 -6.07 2.38 30.26
C ILE A 72 -5.01 1.34 29.86
N SER A 73 -5.40 0.08 29.71
CA SER A 73 -4.48 -1.02 29.34
C SER A 73 -4.41 -1.24 27.83
N TYR A 74 -5.47 -0.88 27.09
CA TYR A 74 -5.56 -0.99 25.63
C TYR A 74 -4.74 0.09 24.91
N LEU A 75 -4.96 1.36 25.25
CA LEU A 75 -4.43 2.51 24.50
C LEU A 75 -2.90 2.51 24.35
N PRO A 76 -2.09 2.18 25.38
CA PRO A 76 -0.63 2.11 25.21
C PRO A 76 -0.22 1.15 24.09
N LYS A 77 -0.90 -0.01 23.99
CA LYS A 77 -0.62 -1.02 22.95
C LYS A 77 -1.04 -0.52 21.58
N ALA A 78 -2.25 0.03 21.47
CA ALA A 78 -2.77 0.56 20.22
C ALA A 78 -1.89 1.71 19.68
N ILE A 79 -1.49 2.65 20.54
CA ILE A 79 -0.60 3.77 20.17
C ILE A 79 0.75 3.23 19.66
N ALA A 80 1.35 2.27 20.37
CA ALA A 80 2.61 1.67 19.95
C ALA A 80 2.50 0.95 18.59
N ILE A 81 1.40 0.26 18.33
CA ILE A 81 1.12 -0.39 17.03
C ILE A 81 0.99 0.66 15.93
N ILE A 82 0.21 1.73 16.15
CA ILE A 82 0.03 2.82 15.16
C ILE A 82 1.38 3.47 14.82
N GLN A 83 2.18 3.79 15.83
CA GLN A 83 3.50 4.40 15.64
C GLN A 83 4.47 3.48 14.89
N ARG A 84 4.53 2.20 15.31
CA ARG A 84 5.39 1.21 14.65
C ARG A 84 4.97 0.96 13.20
N GLN A 85 3.68 0.80 12.94
CA GLN A 85 3.14 0.64 11.59
C GLN A 85 3.49 1.86 10.73
N SER A 86 3.23 3.06 11.24
CA SER A 86 3.48 4.32 10.50
C SER A 86 4.96 4.46 10.16
N GLY A 87 5.87 4.28 11.13
CA GLY A 87 7.30 4.38 10.88
C GLY A 87 7.83 3.33 9.89
N ARG A 88 7.30 2.11 9.93
CA ARG A 88 7.66 1.06 8.96
C ARG A 88 7.15 1.35 7.55
N LEU A 89 5.97 1.95 7.43
CA LEU A 89 5.41 2.37 6.13
C LEU A 89 6.16 3.58 5.56
N GLU A 90 6.56 4.54 6.40
CA GLU A 90 7.36 5.70 6.02
C GLU A 90 8.77 5.31 5.53
N ALA A 91 9.33 4.24 6.07
CA ALA A 91 10.63 3.73 5.66
C ALA A 91 10.63 2.99 4.31
N LEU A 92 9.47 2.75 3.69
CA LEU A 92 9.40 2.10 2.38
C LEU A 92 9.79 3.05 1.26
N SER A 93 10.34 2.50 0.18
CA SER A 93 10.49 3.24 -1.08
C SER A 93 9.12 3.46 -1.72
N VAL A 94 8.50 4.61 -1.50
CA VAL A 94 7.13 4.91 -1.97
C VAL A 94 7.11 5.37 -3.43
N PRO A 95 6.38 4.67 -4.33
CA PRO A 95 6.14 5.12 -5.69
C PRO A 95 5.42 6.47 -5.72
N ALA A 96 5.74 7.33 -6.71
CA ALA A 96 5.15 8.66 -6.82
C ALA A 96 3.62 8.64 -6.87
N SER A 97 3.03 7.64 -7.55
CA SER A 97 1.59 7.43 -7.67
C SER A 97 0.89 7.11 -6.34
N LYS A 98 1.63 6.64 -5.32
CA LYS A 98 1.08 6.23 -4.01
C LYS A 98 1.42 7.18 -2.88
N ARG A 99 2.38 8.07 -3.09
CA ARG A 99 2.93 8.96 -2.07
C ARG A 99 1.87 9.82 -1.40
N ARG A 100 1.05 10.53 -2.19
CA ARG A 100 0.01 11.42 -1.66
C ARG A 100 -1.00 10.69 -0.77
N ASP A 101 -1.46 9.52 -1.20
CA ASP A 101 -2.43 8.74 -0.42
C ASP A 101 -1.80 8.17 0.85
N LEU A 102 -0.56 7.67 0.78
CA LEU A 102 0.13 7.20 1.98
C LEU A 102 0.38 8.35 2.97
N GLU A 103 0.86 9.51 2.51
CA GLU A 103 1.09 10.68 3.36
C GLU A 103 -0.20 11.17 4.03
N ALA A 104 -1.32 11.17 3.30
CA ALA A 104 -2.62 11.51 3.86
C ALA A 104 -3.04 10.50 4.95
N ALA A 105 -2.90 9.19 4.69
CA ALA A 105 -3.18 8.16 5.69
C ALA A 105 -2.33 8.33 6.96
N LEU A 106 -1.01 8.54 6.80
CA LEU A 106 -0.09 8.72 7.91
C LEU A 106 -0.35 10.01 8.70
N SER A 107 -0.74 11.09 8.01
CA SER A 107 -1.12 12.36 8.64
C SER A 107 -2.36 12.18 9.53
N THR A 108 -3.42 11.56 9.01
CA THR A 108 -4.62 11.25 9.79
C THR A 108 -4.32 10.25 10.92
N GLY A 109 -3.42 9.27 10.68
CA GLY A 109 -2.93 8.35 11.71
C GLY A 109 -2.21 9.05 12.86
N ARG A 110 -1.39 10.08 12.56
CA ARG A 110 -0.78 10.94 13.59
C ARG A 110 -1.81 11.70 14.40
N GLN A 111 -2.84 12.27 13.74
CA GLN A 111 -3.93 12.95 14.44
C GLN A 111 -4.66 12.02 15.41
N LEU A 112 -4.98 10.79 14.96
CA LEU A 112 -5.55 9.76 15.81
C LEU A 112 -4.64 9.47 17.01
N GLY A 113 -3.34 9.24 16.77
CA GLY A 113 -2.35 9.01 17.83
C GLY A 113 -2.33 10.11 18.89
N VAL A 114 -2.38 11.38 18.49
CA VAL A 114 -2.43 12.53 19.42
C VAL A 114 -3.68 12.51 20.29
N ILE A 115 -4.84 12.23 19.71
CA ILE A 115 -6.12 12.13 20.46
C ILE A 115 -6.04 11.00 21.48
N LEU A 116 -5.56 9.82 21.08
CA LEU A 116 -5.44 8.66 21.97
C LEU A 116 -4.45 8.89 23.12
N VAL A 117 -3.30 9.52 22.84
CA VAL A 117 -2.30 9.88 23.88
C VAL A 117 -2.89 10.87 24.87
N ARG A 118 -3.58 11.91 24.39
CA ARG A 118 -4.25 12.89 25.25
C ARG A 118 -5.29 12.22 26.14
N PHE A 119 -6.12 11.36 25.56
CA PHE A 119 -7.16 10.67 26.30
C PHE A 119 -6.58 9.70 27.34
N LEU A 120 -5.52 8.96 27.00
CA LEU A 120 -4.79 8.12 27.96
C LEU A 120 -4.25 8.93 29.15
N HIS A 121 -3.74 10.14 28.91
CA HIS A 121 -3.30 11.03 29.98
C HIS A 121 -4.46 11.43 30.90
N GLN A 122 -5.63 11.78 30.34
CA GLN A 122 -6.84 12.12 31.12
C GLN A 122 -7.34 10.93 31.94
N LEU A 123 -7.35 9.72 31.36
CA LEU A 123 -7.73 8.50 32.08
C LEU A 123 -6.82 8.24 33.27
N ARG A 124 -5.50 8.36 33.10
CA ARG A 124 -4.51 8.15 34.17
C ARG A 124 -4.58 9.22 35.26
N ALA A 125 -4.91 10.46 34.89
CA ALA A 125 -5.07 11.56 35.82
C ALA A 125 -6.44 11.55 36.54
N GLY A 126 -7.39 10.71 36.12
CA GLY A 126 -8.75 10.71 36.64
C GLY A 126 -9.56 11.97 36.27
N THR A 127 -9.12 12.73 35.26
CA THR A 127 -9.72 14.03 34.88
C THR A 127 -10.69 13.93 33.70
N TYR A 128 -11.16 12.72 33.37
CA TYR A 128 -12.04 12.48 32.23
C TYR A 128 -13.52 12.54 32.62
N GLN A 129 -14.36 12.98 31.69
CA GLN A 129 -15.81 12.80 31.79
C GLN A 129 -16.21 11.54 31.02
N LEU A 130 -17.27 10.84 31.45
CA LEU A 130 -17.78 9.67 30.71
C LEU A 130 -18.14 10.02 29.25
N ALA A 131 -18.68 11.22 29.01
CA ALA A 131 -18.96 11.72 27.67
C ALA A 131 -17.69 11.87 26.80
N THR A 132 -16.53 12.14 27.40
CA THR A 132 -15.25 12.19 26.69
C THR A 132 -14.89 10.83 26.09
N PHE A 133 -15.23 9.73 26.76
CA PHE A 133 -14.92 8.40 26.25
C PHE A 133 -15.69 8.06 24.98
N SER A 134 -17.01 8.31 24.96
CA SER A 134 -17.83 8.08 23.76
C SER A 134 -17.45 9.04 22.62
N GLN A 135 -17.10 10.29 22.94
CA GLN A 135 -16.60 11.25 21.96
C GLN A 135 -15.26 10.80 21.34
N VAL A 136 -14.32 10.33 22.15
CA VAL A 136 -13.04 9.82 21.63
C VAL A 136 -13.25 8.58 20.77
N GLN A 137 -14.17 7.69 21.13
CA GLN A 137 -14.53 6.55 20.28
C GLN A 137 -15.07 6.98 18.92
N SER A 138 -16.06 7.88 18.88
CA SER A 138 -16.66 8.33 17.62
C SER A 138 -15.67 9.10 16.72
N GLN A 139 -14.82 9.93 17.34
CA GLN A 139 -13.73 10.61 16.64
C GLN A 139 -12.70 9.62 16.09
N SER A 140 -12.35 8.58 16.87
CA SER A 140 -11.41 7.54 16.46
C SER A 140 -11.94 6.73 15.28
N VAL A 141 -13.21 6.34 15.30
CA VAL A 141 -13.89 5.67 14.18
C VAL A 141 -13.85 6.52 12.91
N THR A 142 -14.16 7.81 13.04
CA THR A 142 -14.14 8.75 11.90
C THR A 142 -12.75 8.86 11.27
N LEU A 143 -11.72 9.04 12.11
CA LEU A 143 -10.33 9.14 11.64
C LEU A 143 -9.85 7.82 11.03
N ARG A 144 -10.19 6.68 11.63
CA ARG A 144 -9.90 5.35 11.09
C ARG A 144 -10.52 5.15 9.71
N GLU A 145 -11.75 5.59 9.50
CA GLU A 145 -12.37 5.47 8.18
C GLU A 145 -11.69 6.36 7.13
N GLN A 146 -11.27 7.57 7.50
CA GLN A 146 -10.45 8.42 6.62
C GLN A 146 -9.12 7.76 6.27
N ILE A 147 -8.44 7.15 7.25
CA ILE A 147 -7.21 6.35 7.05
C ILE A 147 -7.50 5.19 6.07
N ASN A 148 -8.59 4.44 6.28
CA ASN A 148 -9.00 3.33 5.44
C ASN A 148 -9.25 3.76 3.98
N VAL A 149 -9.88 4.92 3.76
CA VAL A 149 -10.08 5.49 2.41
C VAL A 149 -8.74 5.70 1.71
N HIS A 150 -7.77 6.31 2.39
CA HIS A 150 -6.45 6.56 1.81
C HIS A 150 -5.65 5.28 1.59
N PHE A 151 -5.69 4.33 2.52
CA PHE A 151 -5.08 3.02 2.33
C PHE A 151 -5.66 2.25 1.15
N ARG A 152 -6.99 2.29 0.94
CA ARG A 152 -7.63 1.67 -0.25
C ARG A 152 -7.12 2.29 -1.56
N LYS A 153 -7.04 3.62 -1.64
CA LYS A 153 -6.48 4.32 -2.83
C LYS A 153 -5.00 3.97 -3.06
N ALA A 154 -4.26 3.76 -1.97
CA ALA A 154 -2.87 3.33 -2.03
C ALA A 154 -2.69 1.84 -2.41
N GLY A 155 -3.77 1.03 -2.47
CA GLY A 155 -3.73 -0.42 -2.71
C GLY A 155 -3.41 -1.25 -1.47
N LEU A 156 -3.45 -0.63 -0.28
CA LEU A 156 -3.05 -1.21 1.00
C LEU A 156 -4.22 -1.86 1.73
N THR A 157 -4.83 -2.87 1.11
CA THR A 157 -6.06 -3.51 1.62
C THR A 157 -5.88 -4.23 2.96
N ARG A 158 -4.67 -4.68 3.31
CA ARG A 158 -4.39 -5.31 4.62
C ARG A 158 -4.22 -4.30 5.75
N CYS A 159 -4.10 -3.01 5.43
CA CYS A 159 -4.08 -1.93 6.41
C CYS A 159 -5.48 -1.43 6.76
N VAL A 160 -6.50 -1.84 6.01
CA VAL A 160 -7.88 -1.51 6.28
C VAL A 160 -8.37 -2.36 7.44
N THR A 161 -8.80 -1.70 8.52
CA THR A 161 -9.38 -2.35 9.69
C THR A 161 -10.85 -1.98 9.78
N SER A 162 -11.71 -2.93 10.15
CA SER A 162 -13.11 -2.64 10.48
C SER A 162 -13.17 -1.62 11.60
N ALA A 163 -14.07 -0.65 11.43
CA ALA A 163 -14.40 0.33 12.44
C ALA A 163 -15.19 -0.27 13.59
#